data_AF-A0A0R3RM85-F1
#
_entry.id   AF-A0A0R3RM85-F1
#
_cell.length_a   1.000
_cell.length_b   1.000
_cell.length_c   1.000
_cell.angle_alpha   90.00
_cell.angle_beta   90.00
_cell.angle_gamma   90.00
#
_symmetry.space_group_name_H-M   'P 1'
#
loop_
_entity.id
_entity.type
_entity.pdbx_description
1 polymer ?
#
loop_
_entity_poly.entity_id
_entity_poly.type
_entity_poly.pdbx_seq_one_letter_code
_entity_poly.pdbx_strand_id
1 'polypeptide(L)'
;MACCSVQPRKILKEAYRLLHNFDRQRRLELFCNEQKRQAAVYEKKVEKVLKCVTPKVLEVFWTIESESDSNPMKVLMNRNISTFRDCMKHISRLRTDRMALAYASGSYKSVLEKLSDNGKMIPLDYNCQDKHHANAVNMAYWRTCAFLIGAVIEQAFAVDVQLVGPSKANYYSGRFEYIARIRNLQNWIPNSENLFALTEKAVGEYITKALVFEPLLVSLEFAMDLFDSNIWKQKLVYEMKHETENGEQGVIIYRMGDFVDITYGPLIPCTSHIDKFALTKVEHEDSEYRFIGVSVPKELKCSSYSWDLICNASVMPPVKQRKLLKASSEHPVLTYFG
;
A
#
# COMPACT_ATOMS: atom_id res chain seq x y z
N MET A 1 52.61 -3.31 15.27
CA MET A 1 51.64 -2.32 14.75
C MET A 1 50.95 -2.93 13.55
N ALA A 2 49.73 -3.45 13.72
CA ALA A 2 48.96 -4.04 12.64
C ALA A 2 48.11 -2.93 11.97
N CYS A 3 48.43 -2.59 10.72
CA CYS A 3 47.68 -1.64 9.92
C CYS A 3 46.28 -2.20 9.59
N CYS A 4 45.24 -1.54 10.08
CA CYS A 4 43.85 -1.73 9.66
C CYS A 4 43.67 -1.25 8.20
N SER A 5 43.79 -2.14 7.23
CA SER A 5 43.36 -1.90 5.85
C SER A 5 41.85 -2.16 5.71
N VAL A 6 41.02 -1.23 6.19
CA VAL A 6 39.59 -1.28 5.89
C VAL A 6 39.43 -0.96 4.39
N GLN A 7 39.05 -1.98 3.61
CA GLN A 7 38.91 -1.86 2.15
C GLN A 7 37.87 -0.79 1.77
N PRO A 8 38.16 0.13 0.81
CA PRO A 8 37.27 1.22 0.40
C PRO A 8 35.84 0.81 0.05
N ARG A 9 35.65 -0.42 -0.45
CA ARG A 9 34.33 -1.00 -0.77
C ARG A 9 33.45 -1.23 0.47
N LYS A 10 34.03 -1.52 1.63
CA LYS A 10 33.27 -1.70 2.88
C LYS A 10 32.72 -0.35 3.36
N ILE A 11 33.57 0.68 3.36
CA ILE A 11 33.21 2.05 3.74
C ILE A 11 32.06 2.57 2.87
N LEU A 12 32.15 2.37 1.55
CA LEU A 12 31.11 2.82 0.61
C LEU A 12 29.74 2.15 0.86
N LYS A 13 29.72 0.83 1.11
CA LYS A 13 28.49 0.09 1.43
C LYS A 13 27.87 0.58 2.73
N GLU A 14 28.70 0.86 3.73
CA GLU A 14 28.25 1.37 5.02
C GLU A 14 27.69 2.80 4.90
N ALA A 15 28.34 3.65 4.11
CA ALA A 15 27.86 4.99 3.80
C ALA A 15 26.46 4.98 3.15
N TYR A 16 26.23 4.11 2.15
CA TYR A 16 24.91 4.00 1.53
C TYR A 16 23.83 3.51 2.51
N ARG A 17 24.15 2.54 3.37
CA ARG A 17 23.21 2.08 4.40
C ARG A 17 22.85 3.20 5.37
N LEU A 18 23.83 4.01 5.79
CA LEU A 18 23.60 5.15 6.66
C LEU A 18 22.75 6.22 5.98
N LEU A 19 23.03 6.54 4.71
CA LEU A 19 22.25 7.51 3.93
C LEU A 19 20.79 7.09 3.80
N HIS A 20 20.53 5.84 3.38
CA HIS A 20 19.16 5.31 3.26
C HIS A 20 18.42 5.29 4.59
N ASN A 21 19.13 4.96 5.67
CA ASN A 21 18.54 4.97 7.01
C ASN A 21 18.20 6.40 7.45
N PHE A 22 19.07 7.38 7.18
CA PHE A 22 18.84 8.79 7.48
C PHE A 22 17.63 9.32 6.71
N ASP A 23 17.54 9.08 5.39
CA ASP A 23 16.42 9.54 4.56
C ASP A 23 15.09 8.88 4.96
N ARG A 24 15.11 7.59 5.32
CA ARG A 24 13.93 6.89 5.86
C ARG A 24 13.48 7.49 7.19
N GLN A 25 14.41 7.70 8.10
CA GLN A 25 14.13 8.26 9.42
C GLN A 25 13.61 9.71 9.31
N ARG A 26 14.21 10.53 8.45
CA ARG A 26 13.73 11.89 8.14
C ARG A 26 12.28 11.86 7.66
N ARG A 27 11.94 10.99 6.70
CA ARG A 27 10.56 10.89 6.19
C ARG A 27 9.58 10.45 7.27
N LEU A 28 9.96 9.48 8.09
CA LEU A 28 9.15 9.02 9.22
C LEU A 28 8.89 10.16 10.23
N GLU A 29 9.91 10.93 10.57
CA GLU A 29 9.81 12.06 11.48
C GLU A 29 8.91 13.16 10.93
N LEU A 30 9.08 13.53 9.65
CA LEU A 30 8.22 14.50 8.98
C LEU A 30 6.76 14.04 8.97
N PHE A 31 6.50 12.77 8.64
CA PHE A 31 5.15 12.19 8.68
C PHE A 31 4.55 12.29 10.09
N CYS A 32 5.30 11.89 11.12
CA CYS A 32 4.82 11.91 12.51
C CYS A 32 4.56 13.34 12.99
N ASN A 33 5.41 14.29 12.62
CA ASN A 33 5.25 15.70 12.97
C ASN A 33 4.02 16.31 12.31
N GLU A 34 3.79 16.00 11.03
CA GLU A 34 2.61 16.46 10.31
C GLU A 34 1.32 15.84 10.87
N GLN A 35 1.33 14.55 11.18
CA GLN A 35 0.21 13.87 11.84
C GLN A 35 -0.13 14.51 13.19
N LYS A 36 0.89 14.82 14.02
CA LYS A 36 0.74 15.54 15.30
C LYS A 36 0.23 16.97 15.10
N ARG A 37 0.75 17.69 14.10
CA ARG A 37 0.30 19.06 13.76
C ARG A 37 -1.18 19.06 13.41
N GLN A 38 -1.63 18.14 12.55
CA GLN A 38 -3.04 18.00 12.17
C GLN A 38 -3.92 17.65 13.37
N ALA A 39 -3.47 16.75 14.25
CA ALA A 39 -4.18 16.42 15.49
C ALA A 39 -4.31 17.64 16.43
N ALA A 40 -3.22 18.38 16.65
CA ALA A 40 -3.23 19.56 17.51
C ALA A 40 -4.10 20.71 16.97
N VAL A 41 -4.12 20.90 15.64
CA VAL A 41 -5.03 21.87 15.00
C VAL A 41 -6.48 21.49 15.26
N TYR A 42 -6.80 20.20 15.17
CA TYR A 42 -8.14 19.70 15.46
C TYR A 42 -8.51 19.87 16.93
N GLU A 43 -7.64 19.50 17.87
CA GLU A 43 -7.88 19.69 19.32
C GLU A 43 -8.15 21.15 19.69
N LYS A 44 -7.38 22.09 19.14
CA LYS A 44 -7.63 23.54 19.32
C LYS A 44 -8.98 23.97 18.74
N LYS A 45 -9.40 23.38 17.62
CA LYS A 45 -10.73 23.63 17.03
C LYS A 45 -11.83 23.08 17.93
N VAL A 46 -11.65 21.88 18.49
CA VAL A 46 -12.56 21.28 19.47
C VAL A 46 -12.71 22.17 20.70
N GLU A 47 -11.61 22.62 21.29
CA GLU A 47 -11.64 23.49 22.49
C GLU A 47 -12.39 24.80 22.22
N LYS A 48 -12.14 25.45 21.08
CA LYS A 48 -12.88 26.65 20.66
C LYS A 48 -14.36 26.37 20.48
N VAL A 49 -14.72 25.24 19.85
CA VAL A 49 -16.11 24.85 19.62
C VAL A 49 -16.82 24.50 20.92
N LEU A 50 -16.17 23.82 21.87
CA LEU A 50 -16.72 23.49 23.19
C LEU A 50 -16.96 24.73 24.06
N LYS A 51 -16.14 25.78 23.90
CA LYS A 51 -16.37 27.08 24.54
C LYS A 51 -17.53 27.86 23.90
N CYS A 52 -17.97 27.48 22.69
CA CYS A 52 -19.15 27.99 22.03
C CYS A 52 -20.33 27.00 22.20
N VAL A 53 -21.59 27.46 22.19
CA VAL A 53 -22.78 26.63 22.52
C VAL A 53 -23.17 25.63 21.42
N THR A 54 -22.28 25.25 20.49
CA THR A 54 -22.63 24.39 19.34
C THR A 54 -21.70 23.17 19.17
N PRO A 55 -22.00 22.04 19.85
CA PRO A 55 -21.27 20.77 19.70
C PRO A 55 -21.36 20.15 18.30
N LYS A 56 -22.38 20.55 17.52
CA LYS A 56 -22.81 19.91 16.27
C LYS A 56 -21.79 19.94 15.12
N VAL A 57 -20.69 20.70 15.25
CA VAL A 57 -19.65 20.87 14.20
C VAL A 57 -18.61 19.75 14.23
N LEU A 58 -18.52 18.99 15.33
CA LEU A 58 -17.49 17.98 15.56
C LEU A 58 -17.95 16.55 15.26
N GLU A 59 -19.25 16.37 15.05
CA GLU A 59 -19.87 15.08 14.83
C GLU A 59 -20.23 14.89 13.36
N VAL A 60 -20.03 13.68 12.84
CA VAL A 60 -20.45 13.28 11.50
C VAL A 60 -21.34 12.04 11.57
N PHE A 61 -22.42 12.08 10.81
CA PHE A 61 -23.35 10.96 10.65
C PHE A 61 -22.96 10.15 9.44
N TRP A 62 -22.73 8.86 9.66
CA TRP A 62 -22.42 7.91 8.61
C TRP A 62 -23.48 6.83 8.52
N THR A 63 -23.94 6.57 7.31
CA THR A 63 -24.84 5.44 7.03
C THR A 63 -24.02 4.31 6.43
N ILE A 64 -24.04 3.15 7.07
CA ILE A 64 -23.37 1.95 6.63
C ILE A 64 -24.40 1.11 5.87
N GLU A 65 -24.19 0.98 4.58
CA GLU A 65 -24.99 0.18 3.67
C GLU A 65 -24.34 -1.20 3.52
N SER A 66 -25.15 -2.23 3.40
CA SER A 66 -24.69 -3.61 3.18
C SER A 66 -25.23 -4.06 1.83
N GLU A 67 -24.44 -4.77 1.03
CA GLU A 67 -24.91 -5.31 -0.25
C GLU A 67 -26.08 -6.29 -0.06
N SER A 68 -26.12 -6.98 1.09
CA SER A 68 -27.06 -8.08 1.36
C SER A 68 -28.16 -7.76 2.37
N ASP A 69 -28.00 -6.73 3.21
CA ASP A 69 -28.98 -6.37 4.24
C ASP A 69 -29.80 -5.15 3.84
N SER A 70 -31.12 -5.28 3.93
CA SER A 70 -32.06 -4.20 3.62
C SER A 70 -32.11 -3.10 4.69
N ASN A 71 -31.42 -3.24 5.83
CA ASN A 71 -31.49 -2.28 6.92
C ASN A 71 -30.16 -1.50 7.09
N PRO A 72 -30.05 -0.28 6.54
CA PRO A 72 -28.85 0.53 6.69
C PRO A 72 -28.68 0.99 8.14
N MET A 73 -27.47 0.84 8.69
CA MET A 73 -27.18 1.27 10.06
C MET A 73 -26.61 2.70 10.05
N LYS A 74 -27.12 3.57 10.93
CA LYS A 74 -26.58 4.92 11.12
C LYS A 74 -25.68 4.95 12.36
N VAL A 75 -24.49 5.50 12.20
CA VAL A 75 -23.50 5.67 13.28
C VAL A 75 -23.09 7.13 13.39
N LEU A 76 -22.88 7.57 14.62
CA LEU A 76 -22.37 8.90 14.96
C LEU A 76 -20.86 8.80 15.24
N MET A 77 -20.07 9.63 14.57
CA MET A 77 -18.60 9.58 14.61
C MET A 77 -17.98 10.95 14.83
N ASN A 78 -16.72 10.96 15.25
CA ASN A 78 -15.95 12.18 15.45
C ASN A 78 -15.28 12.59 14.13
N ARG A 79 -15.61 13.78 13.63
CA ARG A 79 -15.03 14.36 12.42
C ARG A 79 -13.50 14.42 12.53
N ASN A 80 -12.75 14.06 11.49
CA ASN A 80 -11.28 14.09 11.42
C ASN A 80 -10.52 13.29 12.51
N ILE A 81 -11.22 12.45 13.28
CA ILE A 81 -10.63 11.53 14.27
C ILE A 81 -11.02 10.09 13.92
N SER A 82 -12.33 9.84 13.83
CA SER A 82 -12.85 8.52 13.49
C SER A 82 -12.49 8.14 12.06
N THR A 83 -12.34 6.84 11.85
CA THR A 83 -12.06 6.22 10.54
C THR A 83 -13.21 5.34 10.08
N PHE A 84 -13.19 4.93 8.80
CA PHE A 84 -14.15 3.92 8.30
C PHE A 84 -14.07 2.60 9.07
N ARG A 85 -12.88 2.25 9.58
CA ARG A 85 -12.71 1.12 10.49
C ARG A 85 -13.53 1.27 11.76
N ASP A 86 -13.54 2.46 12.34
CA ASP A 86 -14.27 2.73 13.58
C ASP A 86 -15.78 2.64 13.35
N CYS A 87 -16.29 3.11 12.21
CA CYS A 87 -17.66 2.85 11.78
C CYS A 87 -18.03 1.37 11.83
N MET A 88 -17.17 0.50 11.28
CA MET A 88 -17.43 -0.94 11.27
C MET A 88 -17.34 -1.61 12.64
N LYS A 89 -16.55 -1.07 13.58
CA LYS A 89 -16.48 -1.62 14.95
C LYS A 89 -17.81 -1.51 15.69
N HIS A 90 -18.65 -0.52 15.38
CA HIS A 90 -19.99 -0.40 15.95
C HIS A 90 -20.94 -1.50 15.47
N ILE A 91 -20.65 -2.12 14.31
CA ILE A 91 -21.44 -3.23 13.76
C ILE A 91 -20.89 -4.56 14.25
N SER A 92 -19.63 -4.86 13.91
CA SER A 92 -19.04 -6.17 14.16
C SER A 92 -17.53 -6.13 14.04
N ARG A 93 -16.86 -6.69 15.05
CA ARG A 93 -15.41 -6.88 15.04
C ARG A 93 -14.96 -7.81 13.91
N LEU A 94 -15.70 -8.89 13.64
CA LEU A 94 -15.36 -9.83 12.58
C LEU A 94 -15.40 -9.17 11.19
N ARG A 95 -16.43 -8.37 10.91
CA ARG A 95 -16.54 -7.62 9.65
C ARG A 95 -15.46 -6.55 9.54
N THR A 96 -15.12 -5.90 10.66
CA THR A 96 -14.05 -4.89 10.72
C THR A 96 -12.70 -5.50 10.32
N ASP A 97 -12.38 -6.69 10.83
CA ASP A 97 -11.09 -7.33 10.58
C ASP A 97 -10.97 -7.91 9.15
N ARG A 98 -12.09 -8.13 8.46
CA ARG A 98 -12.12 -8.57 7.05
C ARG A 98 -12.23 -7.45 6.03
N MET A 99 -12.56 -6.24 6.48
CA MET A 99 -12.76 -5.08 5.62
C MET A 99 -11.44 -4.71 4.92
N ALA A 100 -11.45 -4.72 3.59
CA ALA A 100 -10.30 -4.35 2.77
C ALA A 100 -10.36 -2.88 2.32
N LEU A 101 -11.56 -2.38 2.00
CA LEU A 101 -11.79 -1.01 1.52
C LEU A 101 -13.15 -0.46 2.01
N ALA A 102 -13.31 0.85 1.90
CA ALA A 102 -14.61 1.51 1.98
C ALA A 102 -14.94 2.15 0.63
N TYR A 103 -16.14 1.93 0.11
CA TYR A 103 -16.69 2.76 -0.96
C TYR A 103 -17.53 3.87 -0.33
N ALA A 104 -17.06 5.12 -0.45
CA ALA A 104 -17.67 6.28 0.20
C ALA A 104 -17.70 7.48 -0.75
N SER A 105 -18.86 8.15 -0.79
CA SER A 105 -19.06 9.37 -1.59
C SER A 105 -18.62 9.25 -3.06
N GLY A 106 -18.90 8.10 -3.68
CA GLY A 106 -18.55 7.85 -5.09
C GLY A 106 -17.09 7.45 -5.34
N SER A 107 -16.29 7.22 -4.30
CA SER A 107 -14.87 6.89 -4.43
C SER A 107 -14.44 5.76 -3.49
N TYR A 108 -13.37 5.05 -3.85
CA TYR A 108 -12.77 4.02 -3.00
C TYR A 108 -11.75 4.65 -2.04
N LYS A 109 -11.92 4.39 -0.75
CA LYS A 109 -11.13 4.96 0.34
C LYS A 109 -10.44 3.87 1.14
N SER A 110 -9.28 4.20 1.71
CA SER A 110 -8.60 3.31 2.65
C SER A 110 -9.38 3.26 3.97
N VAL A 111 -9.44 2.08 4.58
CA VAL A 111 -10.24 1.82 5.79
C VAL A 111 -9.84 2.71 6.98
N LEU A 112 -8.58 3.15 7.01
CA LEU A 112 -8.02 4.01 8.06
C LEU A 112 -7.99 5.49 7.70
N GLU A 113 -8.59 5.88 6.59
CA GLU A 113 -8.79 7.28 6.24
C GLU A 113 -9.78 7.93 7.22
N LYS A 114 -9.47 9.17 7.61
CA LYS A 114 -10.26 9.95 8.56
C LYS A 114 -11.52 10.49 7.88
N LEU A 115 -12.62 10.51 8.62
CA LEU A 115 -13.92 10.96 8.12
C LEU A 115 -13.99 12.49 8.13
N SER A 116 -14.13 13.12 6.96
CA SER A 116 -14.24 14.58 6.82
C SER A 116 -15.68 15.07 6.98
N ASP A 117 -16.65 14.46 6.32
CA ASP A 117 -18.04 14.91 6.28
C ASP A 117 -19.04 13.79 6.55
N ASN A 118 -20.33 14.14 6.57
CA ASN A 118 -21.42 13.17 6.60
C ASN A 118 -21.43 12.37 5.31
N GLY A 119 -21.75 11.09 5.40
CA GLY A 119 -21.68 10.25 4.22
C GLY A 119 -22.38 8.92 4.34
N LYS A 120 -22.27 8.17 3.25
CA LYS A 120 -22.67 6.78 3.14
C LYS A 120 -21.45 5.98 2.79
N MET A 121 -21.30 4.81 3.40
CA MET A 121 -20.23 3.87 3.08
C MET A 121 -20.78 2.48 2.82
N ILE A 122 -20.16 1.78 1.87
CA ILE A 122 -20.29 0.34 1.69
C ILE A 122 -18.95 -0.28 2.10
N PRO A 123 -18.91 -1.14 3.15
CA PRO A 123 -17.71 -1.85 3.53
C PRO A 123 -17.46 -3.00 2.55
N LEU A 124 -16.25 -3.06 2.00
CA LEU A 124 -15.87 -4.04 1.00
C LEU A 124 -14.85 -5.03 1.58
N ASP A 125 -15.07 -6.32 1.33
CA ASP A 125 -14.16 -7.41 1.71
C ASP A 125 -13.68 -8.19 0.47
N TYR A 126 -12.94 -9.29 0.66
CA TYR A 126 -12.40 -10.08 -0.44
C TYR A 126 -13.43 -10.96 -1.18
N ASN A 127 -14.67 -11.05 -0.68
CA ASN A 127 -15.73 -11.90 -1.21
C ASN A 127 -16.89 -11.08 -1.84
N CYS A 128 -16.64 -9.80 -2.17
CA CYS A 128 -17.62 -8.93 -2.81
C CYS A 128 -18.20 -9.58 -4.07
N GLN A 129 -19.53 -9.55 -4.20
CA GLN A 129 -20.21 -10.13 -5.37
C GLN A 129 -20.26 -9.15 -6.54
N ASP A 130 -20.28 -7.84 -6.25
CA ASP A 130 -20.20 -6.84 -7.30
C ASP A 130 -18.81 -6.82 -7.94
N LYS A 131 -18.78 -6.95 -9.27
CA LYS A 131 -17.54 -7.03 -10.05
C LYS A 131 -16.70 -5.75 -9.96
N HIS A 132 -17.31 -4.58 -9.86
CA HIS A 132 -16.57 -3.33 -9.77
C HIS A 132 -15.91 -3.18 -8.41
N HIS A 133 -16.63 -3.51 -7.33
CA HIS A 133 -16.10 -3.53 -5.97
C HIS A 133 -15.02 -4.59 -5.77
N ALA A 134 -15.23 -5.81 -6.28
CA ALA A 134 -14.23 -6.88 -6.27
C ALA A 134 -12.93 -6.44 -6.99
N ASN A 135 -13.05 -5.83 -8.17
CA ASN A 135 -11.90 -5.28 -8.89
C ASN A 135 -11.16 -4.20 -8.09
N ALA A 136 -11.89 -3.30 -7.41
CA ALA A 136 -11.27 -2.27 -6.59
C ALA A 136 -10.52 -2.84 -5.39
N VAL A 137 -11.09 -3.85 -4.71
CA VAL A 137 -10.43 -4.58 -3.61
C VAL A 137 -9.17 -5.30 -4.11
N ASN A 138 -9.26 -5.98 -5.25
CA ASN A 138 -8.11 -6.63 -5.89
C ASN A 138 -7.00 -5.63 -6.22
N MET A 139 -7.35 -4.48 -6.79
CA MET A 139 -6.36 -3.43 -7.09
C MET A 139 -5.69 -2.88 -5.82
N ALA A 140 -6.45 -2.62 -4.75
CA ALA A 140 -5.88 -2.18 -3.49
C ALA A 140 -4.97 -3.24 -2.86
N TYR A 141 -5.34 -4.52 -2.95
CA TYR A 141 -4.52 -5.62 -2.49
C TYR A 141 -3.18 -5.68 -3.23
N TRP A 142 -3.20 -5.64 -4.56
CA TRP A 142 -1.98 -5.68 -5.37
C TRP A 142 -1.09 -4.46 -5.18
N ARG A 143 -1.66 -3.27 -5.07
CA ARG A 143 -0.91 -2.05 -4.72
C ARG A 143 -0.25 -2.18 -3.37
N THR A 144 -0.92 -2.79 -2.40
CA THR A 144 -0.36 -3.01 -1.06
C THR A 144 0.83 -3.95 -1.13
N CYS A 145 0.73 -5.03 -1.91
CA CYS A 145 1.84 -5.96 -2.12
C CYS A 145 3.04 -5.27 -2.79
N ALA A 146 2.79 -4.40 -3.79
CA ALA A 146 3.84 -3.62 -4.42
C ALA A 146 4.47 -2.61 -3.45
N PHE A 147 3.65 -1.90 -2.66
CA PHE A 147 4.12 -0.96 -1.63
C PHE A 147 5.05 -1.64 -0.62
N LEU A 148 4.70 -2.85 -0.18
CA LEU A 148 5.52 -3.66 0.71
C LEU A 148 6.89 -3.97 0.08
N ILE A 149 6.93 -4.36 -1.20
CA ILE A 149 8.21 -4.57 -1.92
C ILE A 149 9.05 -3.28 -1.92
N GLY A 150 8.44 -2.11 -2.07
CA GLY A 150 9.16 -0.82 -1.97
C GLY A 150 9.99 -0.71 -0.70
N ALA A 151 9.41 -1.06 0.45
CA ALA A 151 10.10 -1.09 1.75
C ALA A 151 11.24 -2.11 1.79
N VAL A 152 11.00 -3.31 1.23
CA VAL A 152 12.01 -4.38 1.17
C VAL A 152 13.21 -3.96 0.32
N ILE A 153 12.97 -3.39 -0.87
CA ILE A 153 14.04 -2.96 -1.79
C ILE A 153 14.91 -1.89 -1.13
N GLU A 154 14.29 -0.88 -0.52
CA GLU A 154 15.02 0.21 0.14
C GLU A 154 16.00 -0.29 1.21
N GLN A 155 15.65 -1.36 1.92
CA GLN A 155 16.48 -1.92 2.97
C GLN A 155 17.37 -3.09 2.53
N ALA A 156 17.15 -3.68 1.36
CA ALA A 156 17.87 -4.88 0.93
C ALA A 156 19.23 -4.56 0.30
N PHE A 157 19.34 -3.42 -0.38
CA PHE A 157 20.52 -3.08 -1.17
C PHE A 157 21.42 -2.06 -0.45
N ALA A 158 22.74 -2.28 -0.52
CA ALA A 158 23.77 -1.39 0.05
C ALA A 158 24.43 -0.50 -1.03
N VAL A 159 23.60 0.03 -1.94
CA VAL A 159 23.98 0.89 -3.07
C VAL A 159 22.93 2.00 -3.22
N ASP A 160 23.15 2.99 -4.08
CA ASP A 160 22.17 4.06 -4.35
C ASP A 160 20.89 3.49 -4.98
N VAL A 161 19.82 3.43 -4.18
CA VAL A 161 18.48 2.99 -4.55
C VAL A 161 17.56 4.20 -4.58
N GLN A 162 16.92 4.42 -5.73
CA GLN A 162 15.90 5.44 -5.92
C GLN A 162 14.59 4.74 -6.28
N LEU A 163 13.66 4.66 -5.33
CA LEU A 163 12.35 4.06 -5.57
C LEU A 163 11.57 4.91 -6.57
N VAL A 164 11.01 4.30 -7.62
CA VAL A 164 10.15 5.01 -8.58
C VAL A 164 8.69 4.90 -8.12
N GLY A 165 8.24 3.69 -7.82
CA GLY A 165 6.89 3.42 -7.37
C GLY A 165 6.32 2.13 -7.94
N PRO A 166 5.06 1.79 -7.60
CA PRO A 166 4.37 0.67 -8.20
C PRO A 166 4.19 0.89 -9.72
N SER A 167 4.29 -0.19 -10.49
CA SER A 167 4.01 -0.14 -11.92
C SER A 167 2.53 0.20 -12.17
N LYS A 168 2.24 0.97 -13.22
CA LYS A 168 0.87 1.14 -13.75
C LYS A 168 0.38 -0.11 -14.50
N ALA A 169 1.15 -1.20 -14.47
CA ALA A 169 0.85 -2.44 -15.17
C ALA A 169 -0.54 -2.97 -14.84
N ASN A 170 -1.08 -3.69 -15.82
CA ASN A 170 -2.39 -4.31 -15.72
C ASN A 170 -2.39 -5.43 -14.67
N TYR A 171 -3.05 -5.21 -13.53
CA TYR A 171 -3.20 -6.20 -12.46
C TYR A 171 -3.92 -7.48 -12.90
N TYR A 172 -4.64 -7.49 -14.04
CA TYR A 172 -5.17 -8.72 -14.65
C TYR A 172 -4.06 -9.68 -15.14
N SER A 173 -2.79 -9.25 -15.14
CA SER A 173 -1.64 -10.12 -15.40
C SER A 173 -1.40 -11.17 -14.30
N GLY A 174 -2.05 -11.03 -13.14
CA GLY A 174 -1.91 -11.94 -12.00
C GLY A 174 -0.62 -11.72 -11.19
N ARG A 175 0.02 -10.56 -11.35
CA ARG A 175 1.26 -10.17 -10.68
C ARG A 175 1.24 -8.70 -10.31
N PHE A 176 2.01 -8.35 -9.29
CA PHE A 176 2.27 -6.96 -8.92
C PHE A 176 3.74 -6.64 -9.16
N GLU A 177 4.02 -5.37 -9.44
CA GLU A 177 5.36 -4.93 -9.82
C GLU A 177 5.70 -3.64 -9.11
N TYR A 178 6.93 -3.54 -8.60
CA TYR A 178 7.48 -2.32 -8.04
C TYR A 178 8.79 -1.95 -8.74
N ILE A 179 8.89 -0.68 -9.14
CA ILE A 179 10.00 -0.17 -9.94
C ILE A 179 10.95 0.61 -9.03
N ALA A 180 12.23 0.28 -9.11
CA ALA A 180 13.31 1.01 -8.46
C ALA A 180 14.47 1.23 -9.43
N ARG A 181 15.12 2.38 -9.34
CA ARG A 181 16.37 2.64 -10.07
C ARG A 181 17.54 2.41 -9.12
N ILE A 182 18.39 1.45 -9.46
CA ILE A 182 19.52 1.06 -8.62
C ILE A 182 20.81 1.36 -9.38
N ARG A 183 21.54 2.38 -8.94
CA ARG A 183 22.83 2.73 -9.55
C ARG A 183 23.93 1.81 -9.02
N ASN A 184 24.97 1.61 -9.84
CA ASN A 184 26.14 0.77 -9.51
C ASN A 184 25.81 -0.72 -9.27
N LEU A 185 24.61 -1.15 -9.67
CA LEU A 185 24.21 -2.53 -9.78
C LEU A 185 24.01 -2.81 -11.28
N GLN A 186 25.10 -3.01 -12.03
CA GLN A 186 24.99 -3.26 -13.47
C GLN A 186 24.88 -4.76 -13.76
N ASN A 187 23.87 -5.13 -14.55
CA ASN A 187 23.59 -6.50 -15.01
C ASN A 187 23.41 -7.53 -13.89
N TRP A 188 22.91 -7.10 -12.72
CA TRP A 188 22.58 -8.05 -11.67
C TRP A 188 21.31 -8.81 -12.04
N ILE A 189 21.44 -10.13 -12.16
CA ILE A 189 20.32 -11.04 -12.38
C ILE A 189 20.15 -11.84 -11.09
N PRO A 190 19.05 -11.67 -10.35
CA PRO A 190 18.84 -12.44 -9.12
C PRO A 190 18.71 -13.92 -9.44
N ASN A 191 19.39 -14.74 -8.65
CA ASN A 191 19.13 -16.17 -8.60
C ASN A 191 17.94 -16.48 -7.67
N SER A 192 17.54 -17.75 -7.59
CA SER A 192 16.45 -18.20 -6.71
C SER A 192 16.69 -17.85 -5.23
N GLU A 193 17.93 -17.96 -4.76
CA GLU A 193 18.30 -17.62 -3.37
C GLU A 193 18.11 -16.13 -3.07
N ASN A 194 18.43 -15.25 -4.03
CA ASN A 194 18.22 -13.81 -3.88
C ASN A 194 16.73 -13.47 -3.80
N LEU A 195 15.90 -14.05 -4.67
CA LEU A 195 14.45 -13.88 -4.65
C LEU A 195 13.83 -14.42 -3.35
N PHE A 196 14.32 -15.58 -2.90
CA PHE A 196 13.91 -16.18 -1.64
C PHE A 196 14.29 -15.27 -0.45
N ALA A 197 15.52 -14.75 -0.40
CA ALA A 197 15.95 -13.85 0.67
C ALA A 197 15.13 -12.54 0.73
N LEU A 198 14.78 -11.97 -0.43
CA LEU A 198 13.88 -10.80 -0.48
C LEU A 198 12.47 -11.16 0.01
N THR A 199 11.98 -12.34 -0.35
CA THR A 199 10.68 -12.87 0.09
C THR A 199 10.66 -13.12 1.59
N GLU A 200 11.69 -13.76 2.14
CA GLU A 200 11.80 -14.00 3.58
C GLU A 200 11.86 -12.68 4.36
N LYS A 201 12.60 -11.69 3.85
CA LYS A 201 12.60 -10.35 4.45
C LYS A 201 11.22 -9.71 4.45
N ALA A 202 10.47 -9.82 3.34
CA ALA A 202 9.10 -9.34 3.24
C ALA A 202 8.19 -10.01 4.31
N VAL A 203 8.29 -11.34 4.42
CA VAL A 203 7.47 -12.11 5.35
C VAL A 203 7.84 -11.81 6.80
N GLY A 204 9.11 -11.98 7.18
CA GLY A 204 9.57 -11.87 8.56
C GLY A 204 9.53 -10.46 9.12
N GLU A 205 9.88 -9.44 8.32
CA GLU A 205 9.98 -8.06 8.82
C GLU A 205 8.66 -7.29 8.73
N TYR A 206 7.75 -7.66 7.83
CA TYR A 206 6.54 -6.89 7.54
C TYR A 206 5.25 -7.69 7.74
N ILE A 207 5.09 -8.84 7.08
CA ILE A 207 3.82 -9.59 7.08
C ILE A 207 3.54 -10.22 8.45
N THR A 208 4.51 -10.93 9.03
CA THR A 208 4.36 -11.58 10.34
C THR A 208 4.12 -10.58 11.47
N LYS A 209 4.60 -9.34 11.32
CA LYS A 209 4.41 -8.26 12.32
C LYS A 209 3.05 -7.57 12.25
N ALA A 210 2.20 -7.89 11.27
CA ALA A 210 0.87 -7.29 11.10
C ALA A 210 0.90 -5.75 11.13
N LEU A 211 1.81 -5.16 10.35
CA LEU A 211 1.95 -3.71 10.21
C LEU A 211 0.72 -3.10 9.52
N VAL A 212 0.32 -1.95 10.06
CA VAL A 212 -0.81 -1.14 9.61
C VAL A 212 -0.37 -0.13 8.53
N PHE A 213 -1.23 0.11 7.55
CA PHE A 213 -1.05 1.16 6.54
C PHE A 213 -1.82 2.42 6.95
N GLU A 214 -1.11 3.42 7.46
CA GLU A 214 -1.69 4.69 7.93
C GLU A 214 -1.72 5.72 6.80
N PRO A 215 -2.90 6.10 6.26
CA PRO A 215 -3.01 7.18 5.28
C PRO A 215 -2.94 8.56 5.95
N LEU A 216 -2.29 9.51 5.30
CA LEU A 216 -2.27 10.91 5.70
C LEU A 216 -2.45 11.79 4.45
N LEU A 217 -3.52 12.58 4.43
CA LEU A 217 -3.71 13.62 3.42
C LEU A 217 -2.81 14.81 3.77
N VAL A 218 -1.97 15.22 2.82
CA VAL A 218 -1.01 16.32 2.97
C VAL A 218 -1.07 17.26 1.77
N SER A 219 -0.64 18.50 1.96
CA SER A 219 -0.47 19.47 0.88
C SER A 219 0.58 19.01 -0.12
N LEU A 220 0.44 19.44 -1.38
CA LEU A 220 1.43 19.16 -2.42
C LEU A 220 2.86 19.58 -2.03
N GLU A 221 3.02 20.77 -1.44
CA GLU A 221 4.31 21.32 -1.03
C GLU A 221 5.00 20.42 -0.01
N PHE A 222 4.30 20.07 1.08
CA PHE A 222 4.80 19.13 2.07
C PHE A 222 5.23 17.78 1.46
N ALA A 223 4.47 17.25 0.51
CA ALA A 223 4.82 16.00 -0.14
C ALA A 223 6.08 16.12 -1.02
N MET A 224 6.31 17.26 -1.67
CA MET A 224 7.55 17.51 -2.41
C MET A 224 8.77 17.55 -1.49
N ASP A 225 8.64 18.24 -0.35
CA ASP A 225 9.71 18.33 0.66
C ASP A 225 10.01 16.97 1.30
N LEU A 226 8.97 16.16 1.51
CA LEU A 226 9.10 14.80 2.05
C LEU A 226 9.98 13.93 1.14
N PHE A 227 9.79 14.04 -0.18
CA PHE A 227 10.52 13.26 -1.19
C PHE A 227 11.64 14.03 -1.90
N ASP A 228 12.18 15.08 -1.27
CA ASP A 228 13.21 15.94 -1.88
C ASP A 228 14.44 15.19 -2.41
N SER A 229 14.86 14.14 -1.71
CA SER A 229 16.02 13.32 -2.13
C SER A 229 15.73 12.38 -3.30
N ASN A 230 14.47 12.28 -3.77
CA ASN A 230 14.04 11.35 -4.82
C ASN A 230 13.16 12.03 -5.88
N ILE A 231 13.80 12.41 -6.99
CA ILE A 231 13.18 13.07 -8.15
C ILE A 231 12.04 12.23 -8.76
N TRP A 232 12.13 10.90 -8.74
CA TRP A 232 11.09 10.04 -9.30
C TRP A 232 9.84 10.04 -8.45
N LYS A 233 10.00 10.10 -7.13
CA LYS A 233 8.88 10.27 -6.20
C LYS A 233 8.26 11.66 -6.31
N GLN A 234 9.03 12.72 -6.50
CA GLN A 234 8.46 14.05 -6.79
C GLN A 234 7.60 14.06 -8.07
N LYS A 235 8.08 13.41 -9.15
CA LYS A 235 7.26 13.24 -10.38
C LYS A 235 5.96 12.49 -10.08
N LEU A 236 6.04 11.39 -9.32
CA LEU A 236 4.89 10.61 -8.91
C LEU A 236 3.89 11.45 -8.09
N VAL A 237 4.37 12.26 -7.14
CA VAL A 237 3.54 13.18 -6.36
C VAL A 237 2.81 14.18 -7.28
N TYR A 238 3.52 14.76 -8.26
CA TYR A 238 2.90 15.68 -9.23
C TYR A 238 1.82 15.01 -10.08
N GLU A 239 2.02 13.76 -10.50
CA GLU A 239 1.01 13.00 -11.26
C GLU A 239 -0.22 12.65 -10.42
N MET A 240 -0.06 12.52 -9.11
CA MET A 240 -1.07 12.02 -8.18
C MET A 240 -1.88 13.11 -7.46
N LYS A 241 -1.47 14.37 -7.60
CA LYS A 241 -2.15 15.49 -6.95
C LYS A 241 -3.61 15.56 -7.38
N HIS A 242 -4.47 15.83 -6.41
CA HIS A 242 -5.89 16.08 -6.64
C HIS A 242 -6.30 17.33 -5.87
N GLU A 243 -7.42 17.91 -6.28
CA GLU A 243 -8.05 19.00 -5.54
C GLU A 243 -8.73 18.44 -4.29
N THR A 244 -8.42 19.03 -3.14
CA THR A 244 -9.02 18.69 -1.85
C THR A 244 -10.32 19.45 -1.64
N GLU A 245 -11.08 19.10 -0.60
CA GLU A 245 -12.34 19.78 -0.22
C GLU A 245 -12.17 21.30 -0.02
N ASN A 246 -10.95 21.76 0.31
CA ASN A 246 -10.64 23.16 0.53
C ASN A 246 -10.18 23.90 -0.75
N GLY A 247 -10.20 23.25 -1.92
CA GLY A 247 -9.69 23.80 -3.19
C GLY A 247 -8.15 23.80 -3.32
N GLU A 248 -7.45 23.28 -2.31
CA GLU A 248 -5.98 23.15 -2.32
C GLU A 248 -5.55 21.83 -2.98
N GLN A 249 -4.34 21.79 -3.54
CA GLN A 249 -3.78 20.56 -4.11
C GLN A 249 -3.18 19.68 -3.00
N GLY A 250 -3.61 18.43 -2.94
CA GLY A 250 -3.17 17.46 -1.95
C GLY A 250 -2.90 16.07 -2.51
N VAL A 251 -2.21 15.26 -1.71
CA VAL A 251 -1.92 13.84 -1.97
C VAL A 251 -2.05 13.04 -0.69
N ILE A 252 -2.37 11.75 -0.82
CA ILE A 252 -2.36 10.82 0.31
C ILE A 252 -1.01 10.10 0.31
N ILE A 253 -0.26 10.26 1.39
CA ILE A 253 0.94 9.48 1.70
C ILE A 253 0.58 8.38 2.69
N TYR A 254 1.31 7.26 2.64
CA TYR A 254 1.09 6.11 3.51
C TYR A 254 2.32 5.81 4.34
N ARG A 255 2.09 5.42 5.60
CA ARG A 255 3.11 4.87 6.47
C ARG A 255 2.83 3.40 6.75
N MET A 256 3.86 2.56 6.65
CA MET A 256 3.87 1.16 7.07
C MET A 256 5.11 0.93 7.95
N GLY A 257 4.93 0.90 9.27
CA GLY A 257 6.05 0.80 10.21
C GLY A 257 6.95 2.04 10.13
N ASP A 258 8.19 1.87 9.71
CA ASP A 258 9.18 2.95 9.49
C ASP A 258 9.28 3.39 8.01
N PHE A 259 8.53 2.74 7.11
CA PHE A 259 8.51 3.06 5.70
C PHE A 259 7.38 4.05 5.39
N VAL A 260 7.73 5.17 4.74
CA VAL A 260 6.77 6.20 4.29
C VAL A 260 6.89 6.38 2.79
N ASP A 261 5.78 6.19 2.08
CA ASP A 261 5.76 6.25 0.62
C ASP A 261 4.38 6.63 0.06
N ILE A 262 4.31 6.82 -1.27
CA ILE A 262 3.12 7.20 -2.03
C ILE A 262 2.80 6.14 -3.10
N THR A 263 1.50 5.94 -3.38
CA THR A 263 0.98 4.91 -4.30
C THR A 263 -0.33 5.33 -4.92
N TYR A 264 -0.62 4.87 -6.15
CA TYR A 264 -1.83 5.23 -6.88
C TYR A 264 -3.08 4.65 -6.21
N GLY A 265 -3.79 5.45 -5.41
CA GLY A 265 -5.07 5.07 -4.80
C GLY A 265 -4.96 4.32 -3.47
N PRO A 266 -6.06 3.76 -2.96
CA PRO A 266 -6.11 3.20 -1.61
C PRO A 266 -5.37 1.86 -1.48
N LEU A 267 -4.90 1.61 -0.26
CA LEU A 267 -4.32 0.35 0.22
C LEU A 267 -5.27 -0.37 1.18
N ILE A 268 -5.07 -1.68 1.34
CA ILE A 268 -5.75 -2.49 2.39
C ILE A 268 -5.20 -2.07 3.76
N PRO A 269 -5.95 -2.27 4.87
CA PRO A 269 -5.58 -1.65 6.16
C PRO A 269 -4.34 -2.24 6.83
N CYS A 270 -4.02 -3.52 6.60
CA CYS A 270 -2.98 -4.21 7.35
C CYS A 270 -2.32 -5.32 6.53
N THR A 271 -1.03 -5.53 6.75
CA THR A 271 -0.26 -6.63 6.16
C THR A 271 -0.72 -8.01 6.62
N SER A 272 -1.46 -8.12 7.74
CA SER A 272 -2.04 -9.38 8.22
C SER A 272 -3.10 -9.97 7.28
N HIS A 273 -3.54 -9.21 6.28
CA HIS A 273 -4.44 -9.66 5.23
C HIS A 273 -3.73 -10.48 4.16
N ILE A 274 -2.39 -10.45 4.12
CA ILE A 274 -1.55 -11.21 3.19
C ILE A 274 -1.27 -12.59 3.80
N ASP A 275 -1.52 -13.66 3.05
CA ASP A 275 -1.21 -15.04 3.49
C ASP A 275 0.01 -15.58 2.74
N LYS A 276 -0.10 -15.73 1.41
CA LYS A 276 1.02 -16.15 0.58
C LYS A 276 1.66 -14.97 -0.13
N PHE A 277 2.98 -14.95 -0.21
CA PHE A 277 3.73 -13.86 -0.84
C PHE A 277 5.06 -14.39 -1.39
N ALA A 278 5.40 -14.04 -2.63
CA ALA A 278 6.71 -14.35 -3.21
C ALA A 278 7.13 -13.32 -4.26
N LEU A 279 8.40 -12.96 -4.25
CA LEU A 279 9.06 -12.38 -5.42
C LEU A 279 9.45 -13.52 -6.36
N THR A 280 9.02 -13.44 -7.61
CA THR A 280 9.21 -14.52 -8.58
C THR A 280 10.15 -14.14 -9.70
N LYS A 281 10.30 -12.84 -9.98
CA LYS A 281 11.14 -12.36 -11.06
C LYS A 281 11.63 -10.94 -10.78
N VAL A 282 12.82 -10.63 -11.27
CA VAL A 282 13.24 -9.24 -11.47
C VAL A 282 13.61 -9.07 -12.92
N GLU A 283 12.98 -8.11 -13.58
CA GLU A 283 13.33 -7.65 -14.91
C GLU A 283 14.15 -6.37 -14.77
N HIS A 284 15.14 -6.16 -15.64
CA HIS A 284 15.93 -4.93 -15.60
C HIS A 284 16.19 -4.42 -17.01
N GLU A 285 16.18 -3.09 -17.13
CA GLU A 285 16.57 -2.35 -18.31
C GLU A 285 17.45 -1.18 -17.83
N ASP A 286 18.72 -1.19 -18.24
CA ASP A 286 19.76 -0.30 -17.73
C ASP A 286 19.88 -0.30 -16.20
N SER A 287 19.51 0.81 -15.55
CA SER A 287 19.52 0.97 -14.08
C SER A 287 18.13 0.83 -13.48
N GLU A 288 17.09 0.58 -14.27
CA GLU A 288 15.73 0.36 -13.81
C GLU A 288 15.49 -1.13 -13.56
N TYR A 289 15.08 -1.45 -12.34
CA TYR A 289 14.76 -2.79 -11.88
C TYR A 289 13.27 -2.87 -11.55
N ARG A 290 12.60 -3.87 -12.12
CA ARG A 290 11.19 -4.19 -11.92
C ARG A 290 11.10 -5.46 -11.09
N PHE A 291 10.73 -5.31 -9.84
CA PHE A 291 10.56 -6.42 -8.91
C PHE A 291 9.13 -6.92 -9.02
N ILE A 292 8.97 -8.17 -9.45
CA ILE A 292 7.70 -8.79 -9.77
C ILE A 292 7.41 -9.87 -8.73
N GLY A 293 6.19 -9.87 -8.22
CA GLY A 293 5.74 -10.85 -7.24
C GLY A 293 4.30 -11.32 -7.45
N VAL A 294 3.96 -12.37 -6.71
CA VAL A 294 2.61 -12.93 -6.60
C VAL A 294 2.24 -13.08 -5.13
N SER A 295 0.94 -13.01 -4.86
CA SER A 295 0.42 -13.06 -3.50
C SER A 295 -1.04 -13.47 -3.46
N VAL A 296 -1.47 -14.07 -2.36
CA VAL A 296 -2.86 -14.46 -2.12
C VAL A 296 -3.31 -13.93 -0.75
N PRO A 297 -4.48 -13.26 -0.65
CA PRO A 297 -5.01 -12.78 0.62
C PRO A 297 -5.45 -13.93 1.51
N LYS A 298 -5.39 -13.71 2.82
CA LYS A 298 -5.72 -14.69 3.86
C LYS A 298 -7.15 -15.22 3.83
N GLU A 299 -8.09 -14.42 3.34
CA GLU A 299 -9.49 -14.85 3.21
C GLU A 299 -9.66 -15.88 2.08
N LEU A 300 -8.76 -15.92 1.09
CA LEU A 300 -8.81 -16.84 -0.04
C LEU A 300 -7.88 -18.04 0.20
N LYS A 301 -8.48 -19.21 0.40
CA LYS A 301 -7.71 -20.45 0.62
C LYS A 301 -6.94 -20.84 -0.64
N CYS A 302 -5.64 -21.06 -0.49
CA CYS A 302 -4.78 -21.52 -1.58
C CYS A 302 -4.02 -22.77 -1.16
N SER A 303 -4.20 -23.88 -1.89
CA SER A 303 -3.41 -25.10 -1.68
C SER A 303 -1.94 -24.90 -2.06
N SER A 304 -1.03 -25.77 -1.62
CA SER A 304 0.38 -25.71 -2.04
C SER A 304 0.52 -25.92 -3.56
N TYR A 305 -0.25 -26.86 -4.13
CA TYR A 305 -0.28 -27.08 -5.57
C TYR A 305 -0.74 -25.84 -6.36
N SER A 306 -1.83 -25.20 -5.91
CA SER A 306 -2.32 -23.96 -6.53
C SER A 306 -1.31 -22.82 -6.43
N TRP A 307 -0.58 -22.74 -5.31
CA TRP A 307 0.46 -21.73 -5.11
C TRP A 307 1.63 -21.92 -6.07
N ASP A 308 2.10 -23.15 -6.25
CA ASP A 308 3.18 -23.46 -7.18
C ASP A 308 2.76 -23.11 -8.62
N LEU A 309 1.51 -23.37 -9.00
CA LEU A 309 0.96 -22.96 -10.30
C LEU A 309 0.98 -21.43 -10.47
N ILE A 310 0.57 -20.66 -9.45
CA ILE A 310 0.57 -19.19 -9.48
C ILE A 310 2.00 -18.66 -9.63
N CYS A 311 2.95 -19.17 -8.84
CA CYS A 311 4.35 -18.79 -8.92
C CYS A 311 4.92 -19.08 -10.31
N ASN A 312 4.69 -20.28 -10.85
CA ASN A 312 5.16 -20.68 -12.17
C ASN A 312 4.55 -19.82 -13.28
N ALA A 313 3.25 -19.50 -13.21
CA ALA A 313 2.56 -18.67 -14.20
C ALA A 313 3.16 -17.26 -14.30
N SER A 314 3.61 -16.69 -13.18
CA SER A 314 4.19 -15.32 -13.15
C SER A 314 5.52 -15.17 -13.90
N VAL A 315 6.25 -16.27 -14.07
CA VAL A 315 7.56 -16.31 -14.75
C VAL A 315 7.41 -16.64 -16.24
N MET A 316 6.23 -17.14 -16.66
CA MET A 316 6.01 -17.54 -18.05
C MET A 316 6.00 -16.34 -19.02
N PRO A 317 6.59 -16.47 -20.22
CA PRO A 317 6.48 -15.43 -21.25
C PRO A 317 5.01 -15.18 -21.66
N PRO A 318 4.64 -13.92 -22.00
CA PRO A 318 3.25 -13.55 -22.34
C PRO A 318 2.60 -14.40 -23.44
N VAL A 319 3.41 -14.91 -24.38
CA VAL A 319 2.96 -15.77 -25.49
C VAL A 319 2.43 -17.12 -25.00
N LYS A 320 3.08 -17.72 -23.98
CA LYS A 320 2.62 -18.98 -23.38
C LYS A 320 1.41 -18.76 -22.47
N GLN A 321 1.39 -17.64 -21.73
CA GLN A 321 0.27 -17.26 -20.86
C GLN A 321 -1.04 -17.08 -21.66
N ARG A 322 -0.99 -16.42 -22.82
CA ARG A 322 -2.16 -16.27 -23.73
C ARG A 322 -2.64 -17.60 -24.31
N LYS A 323 -1.75 -18.56 -24.58
CA LYS A 323 -2.14 -19.90 -25.05
C LYS A 323 -2.86 -20.70 -23.95
N LEU A 324 -2.41 -20.60 -22.70
CA LEU A 324 -3.06 -21.25 -21.55
C LEU A 324 -4.42 -20.64 -21.23
N LEU A 325 -4.54 -19.30 -21.28
CA LEU A 325 -5.83 -18.61 -21.10
C LEU A 325 -6.84 -18.99 -22.19
N LYS A 326 -6.41 -19.09 -23.46
CA LYS A 326 -7.26 -19.57 -24.56
C LYS A 326 -7.69 -21.03 -24.41
N ALA A 327 -6.78 -21.90 -23.97
CA ALA A 327 -7.11 -23.30 -23.70
C ALA A 327 -8.09 -23.46 -22.51
N SER A 328 -8.03 -22.55 -21.53
CA SER A 328 -8.94 -22.55 -20.38
C SER A 328 -10.34 -22.04 -20.74
N SER A 329 -10.47 -21.15 -21.72
CA SER A 329 -11.77 -20.69 -22.24
C SER A 329 -12.48 -21.71 -23.15
N GLU A 330 -11.79 -22.74 -23.64
CA GLU A 330 -12.35 -23.80 -24.48
C GLU A 330 -12.88 -25.01 -23.66
N HIS A 331 -12.73 -25.00 -22.33
CA HIS A 331 -13.28 -26.00 -21.42
C HIS A 331 -14.11 -25.33 -20.30
N PRO A 332 -15.46 -25.33 -20.37
CA PRO A 332 -16.34 -24.53 -19.51
C PRO A 332 -16.44 -24.97 -18.04
N VAL A 333 -15.53 -25.81 -17.54
CA VAL A 333 -15.62 -26.41 -16.19
C VAL A 333 -14.75 -25.67 -15.16
N LEU A 334 -14.02 -24.63 -15.54
CA LEU A 334 -13.13 -23.86 -14.63
C LEU A 334 -13.43 -22.36 -14.54
N THR A 335 -14.60 -21.90 -14.99
CA THR A 335 -15.07 -20.51 -14.84
C THR A 335 -15.90 -20.30 -13.56
N TYR A 336 -15.36 -20.72 -12.41
CA TYR A 336 -15.87 -20.31 -11.09
C TYR A 336 -14.72 -20.22 -10.08
N PHE A 337 -13.73 -19.38 -10.38
CA PHE A 337 -12.89 -18.70 -9.39
C PHE A 337 -12.43 -17.39 -10.02
N GLY A 338 -13.20 -16.34 -9.77
CA GLY A 338 -12.95 -14.97 -10.20
C GLY A 338 -13.76 -14.04 -9.31
#